data_AF-A0A0F9GP03-F1
#
_entry.id   AF-A0A0F9GP03-F1
#
_cell.length_a   1.000
_cell.length_b   1.000
_cell.length_c   1.000
_cell.angle_alpha   90.00
_cell.angle_beta   90.00
_cell.angle_gamma   90.00
#
_symmetry.space_group_name_H-M   'P 1'
#
loop_
_entity.id
_entity.type
_entity.pdbx_description
1 polymer ?
#
loop_
_entity_poly.entity_id
_entity_poly.type
_entity_poly.pdbx_seq_one_letter_code
_entity_poly.pdbx_strand_id
1 'polypeptide(L)'
;IGTGTGILAILAARLDAVVTAYEESDVVRGIADTNFKLNEVDIMLHGEWQGYVEVTYDLVVANLGNVDYGELGILKAGTEVWTSG
;
A
#
# COMPACT_ATOMS: atom_id res chain seq x y z
N ILE A 1 -1.15 -1.21 1.49
CA ILE A 1 -0.19 -2.02 2.27
C ILE A 1 0.10 -3.30 1.49
N GLY A 2 1.37 -3.72 1.39
CA GLY A 2 1.77 -4.81 0.49
C GLY A 2 1.51 -4.41 -0.97
N THR A 3 2.07 -3.26 -1.39
CA THR A 3 1.69 -2.65 -2.67
C THR A 3 2.12 -3.48 -3.88
N GLY A 4 3.00 -4.46 -3.70
CA GLY A 4 3.52 -5.28 -4.79
C GLY A 4 4.19 -4.39 -5.84
N THR A 5 3.92 -4.66 -7.12
CA THR A 5 4.43 -3.83 -8.23
C THR A 5 3.73 -2.47 -8.37
N GLY A 6 2.76 -2.15 -7.49
CA GLY A 6 2.16 -0.83 -7.41
C GLY A 6 0.82 -0.64 -8.12
N ILE A 7 0.22 -1.67 -8.73
CA ILE A 7 -0.94 -1.51 -9.62
C ILE A 7 -2.14 -0.82 -8.97
N LEU A 8 -2.50 -1.19 -7.73
CA LEU A 8 -3.63 -0.57 -7.03
C LEU A 8 -3.32 0.85 -6.56
N ALA A 9 -2.06 1.13 -6.19
CA ALA A 9 -1.61 2.45 -5.83
C ALA A 9 -1.64 3.40 -7.04
N ILE A 10 -1.20 2.92 -8.21
CA ILE A 10 -1.27 3.67 -9.49
C ILE A 10 -2.73 3.95 -9.84
N LEU A 11 -3.61 2.95 -9.77
CA LEU A 11 -5.03 3.14 -10.06
C LEU A 11 -5.65 4.21 -9.15
N ALA A 12 -5.37 4.16 -7.84
CA ALA A 12 -5.87 5.15 -6.90
C ALA A 12 -5.35 6.57 -7.24
N ALA A 13 -4.06 6.72 -7.55
CA ALA A 13 -3.49 8.00 -7.94
C ALA A 13 -4.08 8.52 -9.26
N ARG A 14 -4.40 7.65 -10.22
CA ARG A 14 -5.09 8.00 -11.48
C ARG A 14 -6.56 8.39 -11.28
N LEU A 15 -7.12 8.10 -10.11
CA LEU A 15 -8.44 8.56 -9.67
C LEU A 15 -8.34 9.81 -8.77
N ASP A 16 -7.22 10.54 -8.86
CA ASP A 16 -6.92 11.76 -8.12
C ASP A 16 -6.82 11.57 -6.59
N ALA A 17 -6.59 10.35 -6.11
CA ALA A 17 -6.34 10.11 -4.69
C ALA A 17 -4.91 10.52 -4.29
N VAL A 18 -4.73 10.99 -3.06
CA VAL A 18 -3.42 11.09 -2.41
C VAL A 18 -3.06 9.73 -1.85
N VAL A 19 -1.95 9.14 -2.32
CA VAL A 19 -1.62 7.74 -2.04
C VAL A 19 -0.34 7.60 -1.22
N THR A 20 -0.43 6.82 -0.14
CA THR A 20 0.71 6.27 0.59
C THR A 20 0.75 4.75 0.37
N ALA A 21 1.89 4.23 -0.07
CA ALA A 21 2.11 2.82 -0.37
C ALA A 21 3.23 2.24 0.50
N TYR A 22 3.14 0.95 0.81
CA TYR A 22 4.10 0.23 1.67
C TYR A 22 4.45 -1.10 1.02
N GLU A 23 5.74 -1.41 0.93
CA GLU A 23 6.27 -2.66 0.40
C GLU A 23 7.54 -3.06 1.15
N GLU A 24 7.49 -4.22 1.83
CA GLU A 24 8.60 -4.71 2.64
C GLU A 24 9.81 -5.12 1.80
N SER A 25 9.58 -5.72 0.63
CA SER A 25 10.64 -6.25 -0.21
C SER A 25 11.33 -5.13 -1.00
N ASP A 26 12.61 -4.91 -0.73
CA ASP A 26 13.42 -3.89 -1.42
C ASP A 26 13.39 -4.05 -2.95
N VAL A 27 13.42 -5.30 -3.44
CA VAL A 27 13.38 -5.60 -4.88
C VAL A 27 12.03 -5.21 -5.47
N VAL A 28 10.93 -5.62 -4.83
CA VAL A 28 9.57 -5.32 -5.31
C VAL A 28 9.28 -3.83 -5.19
N ARG A 29 9.78 -3.17 -4.14
CA ARG A 29 9.67 -1.73 -3.93
C ARG A 29 10.38 -0.94 -5.02
N GLY A 30 11.56 -1.38 -5.46
CA GLY A 30 12.25 -0.78 -6.61
C GLY A 30 11.46 -0.91 -7.93
N ILE A 31 10.77 -2.03 -8.12
CA ILE A 31 9.86 -2.24 -9.26
C ILE A 31 8.66 -1.29 -9.17
N ALA A 32 8.04 -1.18 -7.99
CA ALA A 32 6.91 -0.28 -7.76
C ALA A 32 7.27 1.19 -8.05
N ASP A 33 8.40 1.67 -7.52
CA ASP A 33 8.91 3.02 -7.78
C ASP A 33 9.14 3.28 -9.28
N THR A 34 9.71 2.30 -9.99
CA THR A 34 9.86 2.38 -11.46
C THR A 34 8.50 2.49 -12.15
N ASN A 35 7.53 1.69 -11.75
CA ASN A 35 6.18 1.72 -12.32
C ASN A 35 5.44 3.04 -12.02
N PHE A 36 5.65 3.63 -10.84
CA PHE A 36 5.08 4.93 -10.49
C PHE A 36 5.61 6.03 -11.40
N LYS A 37 6.92 6.05 -11.64
CA LYS A 37 7.57 6.98 -12.59
C LYS A 37 7.08 6.77 -14.02
N LEU A 38 6.97 5.53 -14.48
CA LEU A 38 6.44 5.21 -15.81
C LEU A 38 4.97 5.63 -16.00
N ASN A 39 4.22 5.71 -14.91
CA ASN A 39 2.83 6.16 -14.92
C ASN A 39 2.69 7.65 -14.56
N GLU A 40 3.77 8.38 -14.34
CA GLU A 40 3.73 9.81 -14.00
C GLU A 40 2.79 10.10 -12.81
N VAL A 41 2.80 9.22 -11.80
CA VAL A 41 2.01 9.39 -10.57
C VAL A 41 2.94 9.71 -9.40
N ASP A 42 2.50 10.63 -8.53
CA ASP A 42 3.19 10.97 -7.29
C ASP A 42 2.61 10.15 -6.14
N ILE A 43 3.38 9.16 -5.67
CA ILE A 43 2.96 8.21 -4.63
C ILE A 43 4.07 8.14 -3.59
N MET A 44 3.71 8.38 -2.33
CA MET A 44 4.66 8.24 -1.23
C MET A 44 4.88 6.76 -0.92
N LEU A 45 6.07 6.25 -1.24
CA LEU A 45 6.42 4.84 -1.10
C LEU A 45 7.35 4.61 0.10
N HIS A 46 6.92 3.73 1.01
CA HIS A 46 7.67 3.32 2.19
C HIS A 46 8.04 1.84 2.14
N GLY A 47 8.93 1.43 3.05
CA GLY A 47 9.25 0.03 3.32
C GLY A 47 8.13 -0.69 4.07
N GLU A 48 8.51 -1.52 5.05
CA GLU A 48 7.58 -2.26 5.91
C GLU A 48 6.58 -1.34 6.63
N TRP A 49 5.33 -1.79 6.72
CA TRP A 49 4.30 -1.13 7.52
C TRP A 49 4.44 -1.53 9.00
N GLN A 50 4.65 -0.56 9.88
CA GLN A 50 4.94 -0.79 11.31
C GLN A 50 3.68 -0.82 12.21
N GLY A 51 2.49 -1.02 11.64
CA GLY A 51 1.25 -1.23 12.41
C GLY A 51 0.62 0.02 13.03
N TYR A 52 1.33 1.15 13.10
CA TYR A 52 0.82 2.38 13.69
C TYR A 52 0.90 3.53 12.70
N VAL A 53 -0.25 4.14 12.41
CA VAL A 53 -0.30 5.40 11.65
C VAL A 53 -1.19 6.40 12.39
N GLU A 54 -0.59 7.54 12.74
CA GLU A 54 -1.29 8.72 13.28
C GLU A 54 -2.11 9.47 12.22
N VAL A 55 -2.01 9.04 10.96
CA VAL A 55 -2.69 9.66 9.81
C VAL A 55 -4.01 8.94 9.53
N THR A 56 -5.08 9.71 9.38
CA THR A 56 -6.37 9.16 8.95
C THR A 56 -6.38 9.02 7.42
N TYR A 57 -6.60 7.80 6.93
CA TYR A 57 -6.83 7.52 5.51
C TYR A 57 -8.31 7.28 5.26
N ASP A 58 -8.89 7.79 4.17
CA ASP A 58 -10.28 7.49 3.79
C ASP A 58 -10.48 6.01 3.44
N LEU A 59 -9.45 5.39 2.86
CA LEU A 59 -9.44 4.00 2.41
C LEU A 59 -8.06 3.37 2.65
N VAL A 60 -8.04 2.21 3.28
CA VAL A 60 -6.84 1.37 3.34
C VAL A 60 -7.10 0.08 2.57
N VAL A 61 -6.20 -0.21 1.62
CA VAL A 61 -6.18 -1.47 0.87
C VAL A 61 -4.95 -2.26 1.28
N ALA A 62 -5.16 -3.50 1.72
CA ALA A 62 -4.08 -4.40 2.15
C ALA A 62 -4.11 -5.69 1.32
N ASN A 63 -2.98 -6.01 0.69
CA ASN A 63 -2.75 -7.27 -0.01
C ASN A 63 -1.52 -7.95 0.63
N LEU A 64 -1.76 -8.64 1.74
CA LEU A 64 -0.70 -9.22 2.57
C LEU A 64 -0.52 -10.69 2.17
N GLY A 65 0.69 -11.05 1.74
CA GLY A 65 1.00 -12.41 1.28
C GLY A 65 1.03 -13.46 2.39
N ASN A 66 0.92 -13.07 3.67
CA ASN A 66 1.03 -13.97 4.80
C ASN A 66 0.03 -13.61 5.91
N VAL A 67 -1.21 -14.03 5.70
CA VAL A 67 -2.18 -14.35 6.76
C VAL A 67 -2.92 -15.58 6.22
N ASP A 68 -3.61 -16.38 7.01
CA ASP A 68 -4.46 -17.50 6.55
C ASP A 68 -5.57 -17.11 5.53
N TYR A 69 -5.53 -15.88 5.03
CA TYR A 69 -6.41 -15.19 4.10
C TYR A 69 -5.57 -14.51 3.02
N GLY A 70 -5.46 -15.14 1.84
CA GLY A 70 -5.06 -14.47 0.60
C GLY A 70 -6.16 -13.52 0.11
N GLU A 71 -6.57 -12.58 0.95
CA GLU A 71 -7.74 -11.72 0.72
C GLU A 71 -7.34 -10.25 0.58
N LEU A 72 -7.87 -9.63 -0.48
CA LEU A 72 -7.85 -8.19 -0.65
C LEU A 72 -8.84 -7.55 0.34
N GLY A 73 -8.32 -6.87 1.35
CA GLY A 73 -9.14 -6.16 2.34
C GLY A 73 -9.33 -4.69 2.01
N ILE A 74 -10.58 -4.21 2.09
CA ILE A 74 -10.92 -2.78 2.17
C ILE A 74 -11.20 -2.49 3.64
N LEU A 75 -10.36 -1.67 4.26
CA LEU A 75 -10.51 -1.29 5.67
C LEU A 75 -11.04 0.14 5.75
N LYS A 76 -11.96 0.38 6.68
CA LYS A 76 -12.48 1.72 6.96
C LYS A 76 -11.40 2.55 7.67
N ALA A 77 -11.37 3.84 7.38
CA ALA A 77 -10.64 4.84 8.17
C ALA A 77 -10.79 4.61 9.69
N GLY A 78 -9.67 4.54 10.40
CA GLY A 78 -9.64 4.31 11.86
C GLY A 78 -9.78 2.84 12.30
N THR A 79 -9.71 1.89 11.38
CA THR A 79 -9.62 0.46 11.74
C THR A 79 -8.19 0.14 12.19
N GLU A 80 -8.02 -0.35 13.41
CA GLU A 80 -6.73 -0.88 13.88
C GLU A 80 -6.45 -2.21 13.17
N VAL A 81 -5.34 -2.26 12.41
CA VAL A 81 -4.87 -3.49 11.76
C VAL A 81 -3.77 -4.08 12.63
N TRP A 82 -4.10 -5.18 13.30
CA TRP A 82 -3.13 -5.97 14.05
C TRP A 82 -2.57 -7.06 13.14
N THR A 83 -1.31 -6.92 12.72
CA THR A 83 -0.57 -8.03 12.11
C THR A 83 0.16 -8.77 13.22
N SER A 84 -0.23 -10.01 13.51
CA SER A 84 0.51 -10.87 14.44
C SER A 84 1.88 -11.19 13.85
N GLY A 85 2.94 -10.85 14.58
CA GLY A 85 4.33 -11.23 14.25
C GLY A 85 4.62 -12.71 14.42
#